data_AF-A0A955QFM6-F1
#
_entry.id   AF-A0A955QFM6-F1
#
_cell.length_a   1.000
_cell.length_b   1.000
_cell.length_c   1.000
_cell.angle_alpha   90.00
_cell.angle_beta   90.00
_cell.angle_gamma   90.00
#
_symmetry.space_group_name_H-M   'P 1'
#
loop_
_entity.id
_entity.type
_entity.pdbx_description
1 polymer ?
#
loop_
_entity_poly.entity_id
_entity_poly.type
_entity_poly.pdbx_seq_one_letter_code
_entity_poly.pdbx_strand_id
1 'polypeptide(L)'
;MVECSPFQRLALSVDRMAPSQDPLFSGLGQAMRVGTDLLAALIVGGFLGWLVDSYVLGSTPWGVAVGLILGLVAGIRNAYRAAQRWEN
;
A
#
# COMPACT_ATOMS: atom_id res chain seq x y z
N MET A 1 48.24 11.76 11.10
CA MET A 1 47.98 11.01 12.35
C MET A 1 46.58 11.36 12.85
N VAL A 2 45.55 10.85 12.17
CA VAL A 2 44.20 10.80 12.76
C VAL A 2 43.98 9.33 13.04
N GLU A 3 44.01 8.98 14.32
CA GLU A 3 43.68 7.64 14.80
C GLU A 3 42.27 7.30 14.30
N CYS A 4 42.16 6.37 13.34
CA CYS A 4 40.89 5.75 13.02
C CYS A 4 40.49 4.88 14.22
N SER A 5 39.61 5.42 15.06
CA SER A 5 39.05 4.77 16.24
C SER A 5 38.55 3.36 15.90
N PRO A 6 38.88 2.31 16.67
CA PRO A 6 38.34 0.95 16.48
C PRO A 6 36.81 0.92 16.52
N PHE A 7 36.19 1.88 17.21
CA PHE A 7 34.74 2.08 17.27
C PHE A 7 34.10 2.38 15.91
N GLN A 8 34.77 3.12 15.01
CA GLN A 8 34.21 3.52 13.73
C GLN A 8 34.21 2.37 12.71
N ARG A 9 35.15 1.42 12.85
CA ARG A 9 35.11 0.15 12.12
C ARG A 9 33.98 -0.75 12.58
N LEU A 10 33.66 -0.73 13.88
CA LEU A 10 32.57 -1.52 14.43
C LEU A 10 31.21 -0.99 13.94
N ALA A 11 31.02 0.33 13.90
CA ALA A 11 29.81 0.95 13.32
C ALA A 11 29.60 0.58 11.84
N LEU A 12 30.65 0.65 11.00
CA LEU A 12 30.61 0.22 9.58
C LEU A 12 30.40 -1.29 9.39
N SER A 13 30.62 -2.10 10.42
CA SER A 13 30.37 -3.54 10.40
C SER A 13 28.95 -3.90 10.86
N VAL A 14 28.42 -3.14 11.82
CA VAL A 14 27.02 -3.25 12.28
C VAL A 14 26.05 -2.74 11.22
N ASP A 15 26.40 -1.67 10.48
CA ASP A 15 25.62 -1.18 9.32
C ASP A 15 25.55 -2.19 8.17
N ARG A 16 26.50 -3.13 8.11
CA ARG A 16 26.54 -4.16 7.07
C ARG A 16 25.65 -5.36 7.38
N MET A 17 25.07 -5.42 8.57
CA MET A 17 24.00 -6.36 8.91
C MET A 17 22.63 -5.77 8.50
N ALA A 18 22.59 -5.20 7.29
CA ALA A 18 21.34 -4.94 6.61
C ALA A 18 20.58 -6.27 6.52
N PRO A 19 19.28 -6.33 6.88
CA PRO A 19 18.49 -7.52 6.60
C PRO A 19 18.71 -7.81 5.11
N SER A 20 19.11 -9.03 4.79
CA SER A 20 19.16 -9.51 3.42
C SER A 20 17.74 -9.36 2.87
N GLN A 21 17.48 -8.23 2.23
CA GLN A 21 16.24 -7.92 1.54
C GLN A 21 16.26 -8.81 0.31
N ASP A 22 15.93 -10.09 0.51
CA ASP A 22 15.74 -11.00 -0.59
C ASP A 22 14.77 -10.29 -1.55
N PRO A 23 15.10 -10.16 -2.84
CA PRO A 23 14.26 -9.44 -3.80
C PRO A 23 12.82 -9.98 -3.79
N LEU A 24 12.67 -11.25 -3.40
CA LEU A 24 11.41 -11.90 -3.08
C LEU A 24 10.67 -11.29 -1.89
N PHE A 25 11.32 -11.07 -0.75
CA PHE A 25 10.70 -10.51 0.46
C PHE A 25 10.30 -9.04 0.27
N SER A 26 11.16 -8.25 -0.39
CA SER A 26 10.86 -6.85 -0.73
C SER A 26 9.70 -6.73 -1.74
N GLY A 27 9.65 -7.60 -2.76
CA GLY A 27 8.56 -7.69 -3.71
C GLY A 27 7.24 -8.14 -3.07
N LEU A 28 7.29 -9.11 -2.16
CA LEU A 28 6.13 -9.57 -1.39
C LEU A 28 5.58 -8.47 -0.47
N GLY A 29 6.43 -7.75 0.27
CA GLY A 29 6.01 -6.65 1.13
C GLY A 29 5.30 -5.54 0.35
N GLN A 30 5.80 -5.22 -0.84
CA GLN A 30 5.17 -4.25 -1.73
C GLN A 30 3.82 -4.74 -2.27
N ALA A 31 3.75 -5.99 -2.73
CA ALA A 31 2.50 -6.58 -3.23
C ALA A 31 1.41 -6.61 -2.14
N MET A 32 1.77 -6.98 -0.91
CA MET A 32 0.85 -7.00 0.23
C MET A 32 0.32 -5.61 0.58
N ARG A 33 1.18 -4.58 0.52
CA ARG A 33 0.76 -3.19 0.74
C ARG A 33 -0.23 -2.72 -0.32
N VAL A 34 0.10 -2.94 -1.59
CA VAL A 34 -0.79 -2.59 -2.72
C VAL A 34 -2.11 -3.34 -2.64
N GLY A 35 -2.09 -4.63 -2.28
CA GLY A 35 -3.29 -5.44 -2.07
C GLY A 35 -4.16 -4.92 -0.94
N THR A 36 -3.54 -4.47 0.16
CA THR A 36 -4.26 -3.92 1.33
C THR A 36 -4.90 -2.58 1.01
N ASP A 37 -4.21 -1.71 0.25
CA ASP A 37 -4.76 -0.44 -0.22
C ASP A 37 -5.98 -0.65 -1.13
N LEU A 38 -5.92 -1.65 -2.02
CA LEU A 38 -7.06 -2.03 -2.87
C LEU A 38 -8.22 -2.55 -2.02
N LEU A 39 -7.95 -3.46 -1.09
CA LEU A 39 -8.97 -4.06 -0.22
C LEU A 39 -9.64 -2.99 0.65
N ALA A 40 -8.87 -2.07 1.22
CA ALA A 40 -9.38 -0.95 2.00
C ALA A 40 -10.29 -0.05 1.15
N ALA A 41 -9.90 0.27 -0.08
CA ALA A 41 -10.71 1.07 -0.99
C ALA A 41 -12.02 0.38 -1.40
N LEU A 42 -12.00 -0.95 -1.56
CA LEU A 42 -13.21 -1.75 -1.82
C LEU A 42 -14.16 -1.77 -0.63
N ILE A 43 -13.63 -1.97 0.59
CA ILE A 43 -14.43 -1.94 1.82
C ILE A 43 -15.06 -0.57 1.99
N VAL A 44 -14.28 0.51 1.84
CA VAL A 44 -14.79 1.89 1.95
C VAL A 44 -15.81 2.18 0.86
N GLY A 45 -15.52 1.85 -0.40
CA GLY A 45 -16.44 2.08 -1.53
C GLY A 45 -17.74 1.28 -1.44
N GLY A 46 -17.66 0.03 -1.00
CA GLY A 46 -18.82 -0.82 -0.74
C GLY A 46 -19.66 -0.32 0.45
N PHE A 47 -19.01 0.09 1.55
CA PHE A 47 -19.69 0.66 2.71
C PHE A 47 -20.37 1.98 2.36
N LEU A 48 -19.67 2.88 1.66
CA LEU A 48 -20.21 4.15 1.21
C LEU A 48 -21.35 3.94 0.19
N GLY A 49 -21.18 3.01 -0.75
CA GLY A 49 -22.20 2.63 -1.71
C GLY A 49 -23.46 2.06 -1.06
N TRP A 50 -23.31 1.22 -0.03
CA TRP A 50 -24.42 0.69 0.76
C TRP A 50 -25.14 1.77 1.57
N LEU A 51 -24.38 2.71 2.13
CA LEU A 51 -24.93 3.84 2.89
C LEU A 51 -25.74 4.77 1.98
N VAL A 52 -25.26 5.02 0.75
CA VAL A 52 -26.00 5.77 -0.28
C VAL A 52 -27.23 5.01 -0.76
N ASP A 53 -27.11 3.70 -1.00
CA ASP A 53 -28.23 2.83 -1.42
C ASP A 53 -29.38 2.87 -0.41
N SER A 54 -29.03 2.77 0.88
CA SER A 54 -29.95 2.79 2.01
C SER A 54 -30.67 4.13 2.18
N TYR A 55 -29.99 5.24 1.88
CA TYR A 55 -30.52 6.59 2.12
C TYR A 55 -31.28 7.19 0.92
N VAL A 56 -30.93 6.79 -0.32
CA VAL A 56 -31.42 7.44 -1.54
C VAL A 56 -32.42 6.57 -2.32
N LEU A 57 -32.23 5.24 -2.36
CA LEU A 57 -32.88 4.40 -3.39
C LEU A 57 -33.78 3.30 -2.88
N GLY A 58 -33.78 2.98 -1.59
CA GLY A 58 -34.82 2.17 -0.95
C GLY A 58 -34.88 0.68 -1.33
N SER A 59 -34.44 0.23 -2.53
CA SER A 59 -34.28 -1.19 -2.94
C SER A 59 -33.83 -1.36 -4.40
N THR A 60 -32.67 -0.84 -4.82
CA THR A 60 -31.99 -1.36 -6.02
C THR A 60 -30.49 -1.17 -5.86
N PRO A 61 -29.65 -2.23 -5.93
CA PRO A 61 -28.23 -2.22 -5.49
C PRO A 61 -27.29 -1.46 -6.44
N TRP A 62 -27.80 -0.43 -7.12
CA TRP A 62 -27.03 0.45 -7.99
C TRP A 62 -26.09 1.33 -7.18
N GLY A 63 -26.45 1.73 -5.96
CA GLY A 63 -25.56 2.52 -5.08
C GLY A 63 -24.31 1.73 -4.69
N VAL A 64 -24.48 0.45 -4.34
CA VAL A 64 -23.36 -0.47 -4.07
C VAL A 64 -22.55 -0.73 -5.33
N ALA A 65 -23.19 -0.96 -6.49
CA ALA A 65 -22.48 -1.19 -7.75
C ALA A 65 -21.58 0.01 -8.14
N VAL A 66 -22.11 1.23 -8.08
CA VAL A 66 -21.35 2.46 -8.36
C VAL A 66 -20.28 2.70 -7.29
N GLY A 67 -20.60 2.47 -6.01
CA GLY A 67 -19.66 2.57 -4.90
C GLY A 67 -18.48 1.60 -5.01
N LEU A 68 -18.72 0.37 -5.48
CA LEU A 68 -17.66 -0.61 -5.76
C LEU A 68 -16.78 -0.19 -6.94
N ILE A 69 -17.36 0.34 -8.02
CA ILE A 69 -16.58 0.86 -9.15
C ILE A 69 -15.72 2.06 -8.72
N LEU A 70 -16.29 3.00 -7.96
CA LEU A 70 -15.53 4.13 -7.42
C LEU A 70 -14.44 3.70 -6.45
N GLY A 71 -14.71 2.73 -5.58
CA GLY A 71 -13.72 2.13 -4.68
C GLY A 71 -12.59 1.45 -5.44
N LEU A 72 -12.90 0.73 -6.52
CA LEU A 72 -11.91 0.11 -7.39
C LEU A 72 -11.06 1.15 -8.11
N VAL A 73 -11.66 2.19 -8.68
CA VAL A 73 -10.95 3.31 -9.34
C VAL A 73 -10.04 4.05 -8.35
N ALA A 74 -10.52 4.32 -7.14
CA ALA A 74 -9.73 4.95 -6.09
C ALA A 74 -8.56 4.07 -5.63
N GLY A 75 -8.80 2.76 -5.46
CA GLY A 75 -7.77 1.78 -5.10
C GLY A 75 -6.69 1.65 -6.17
N ILE A 76 -7.08 1.51 -7.44
CA ILE A 76 -6.14 1.46 -8.57
C ILE A 76 -5.33 2.76 -8.67
N ARG A 77 -5.96 3.92 -8.47
CA ARG A 77 -5.25 5.21 -8.48
C ARG A 77 -4.19 5.32 -7.36
N ASN A 78 -4.47 4.75 -6.18
CA ASN A 78 -3.49 4.70 -5.09
C ASN A 78 -2.35 3.71 -5.39
N ALA A 79 -2.67 2.53 -5.92
CA ALA A 79 -1.70 1.53 -6.36
C ALA A 79 -0.75 2.08 -7.45
N TYR A 80 -1.29 2.80 -8.44
CA TYR A 80 -0.48 3.45 -9.47
C TYR A 80 0.50 4.48 -8.88
N ARG A 81 0.07 5.27 -7.90
CA ARG A 81 0.97 6.20 -7.19
C ARG A 81 2.05 5.48 -6.40
N ALA A 82 1.74 4.30 -5.83
CA ALA A 82 2.73 3.47 -5.14
C ALA A 82 3.75 2.88 -6.12
N ALA A 83 3.32 2.47 -7.31
CA ALA A 83 4.19 1.93 -8.36
C ALA A 83 5.11 3.00 -8.97
N GLN A 84 4.62 4.22 -9.20
CA GLN A 84 5.41 5.32 -9.77
C GLN A 84 6.62 5.76 -8.92
N ARG A 85 6.64 5.44 -7.62
CA ARG A 85 7.81 5.71 -6.76
C ARG A 85 9.01 4.79 -7.01
N TRP A 86 8.86 3.78 -7.86
CA TRP A 86 9.90 2.78 -8.13
C TRP A 86 10.59 3.03 -9.48
N GLU A 87 10.04 3.94 -10.29
CA GLU A 87 10.54 4.27 -11.63
C GLU A 87 11.33 5.60 -11.68
N ASN A 88 11.58 6.24 -10.52
CA ASN A 88 12.55 7.35 -10.37
C ASN A 88 13.51 7.05 -9.22
#